data_AF-A0A1H4TV92-F1
#
_entry.id   AF-A0A1H4TV92-F1
#
_cell.length_a   1.000
_cell.length_b   1.000
_cell.length_c   1.000
_cell.angle_alpha   90.00
_cell.angle_beta   90.00
_cell.angle_gamma   90.00
#
_symmetry.space_group_name_H-M   'P 1'
#
loop_
_entity.id
_entity.type
_entity.pdbx_description
1 polymer ?
#
loop_
_entity_poly.entity_id
_entity_poly.type
_entity_poly.pdbx_seq_one_letter_code
_entity_poly.pdbx_strand_id
1 'polypeptide(L)'
;MVQVSGINHPLDEVVLLTTIKDRGNDDRDYTTTLNGSAYNMLVKRQGWGGERFQLYLPNTDGFELGFDEAKSKEAKPANLLALYEQQKKKGIQDKLSRFDREKRVADFTQQLQQIDQEASQSCGTPLTTAVDWKALDDDKLKRLGVPSFCGEVVRQMASLCESSTEFKAQAEQLKTVQCSFDAELKLREGDAGLLFTTHEKAPNQGDFINAFLRNR
;
A
#
# COMPACT_ATOMS: atom_id res chain seq x y z
N MET A 1 18.14 8.76 -12.93
CA MET A 1 18.78 7.96 -11.86
C MET A 1 18.62 8.71 -10.56
N VAL A 2 18.35 8.01 -9.48
CA VAL A 2 18.25 8.57 -8.13
C VAL A 2 19.06 7.68 -7.19
N GLN A 3 19.81 8.27 -6.28
CA GLN A 3 20.49 7.59 -5.19
C GLN A 3 20.07 8.26 -3.89
N VAL A 4 19.84 7.45 -2.86
CA VAL A 4 19.62 7.93 -1.50
C VAL A 4 20.75 7.38 -0.64
N SER A 5 21.30 8.19 0.26
CA SER A 5 22.45 7.82 1.10
C SER A 5 22.29 8.39 2.50
N GLY A 6 22.88 7.71 3.50
CA GLY A 6 22.84 8.13 4.89
C GLY A 6 21.56 7.72 5.61
N ILE A 7 20.91 6.66 5.15
CA ILE A 7 19.68 6.12 5.74
C ILE A 7 19.89 4.70 6.25
N ASN A 8 19.22 4.32 7.35
CA ASN A 8 19.19 2.94 7.81
C ASN A 8 18.11 2.16 7.05
N HIS A 9 18.34 1.88 5.76
CA HIS A 9 17.36 1.22 4.88
C HIS A 9 18.04 0.34 3.83
N PRO A 10 17.42 -0.76 3.35
CA PRO A 10 17.99 -1.61 2.29
C PRO A 10 18.28 -0.94 0.94
N LEU A 11 17.84 0.30 0.75
CA LEU A 11 18.10 1.12 -0.44
C LEU A 11 19.19 2.16 -0.23
N ASP A 12 19.86 2.14 0.93
CA ASP A 12 21.01 3.03 1.20
C ASP A 12 22.12 2.78 0.17
N GLU A 13 22.61 3.88 -0.42
CA GLU A 13 23.61 3.95 -1.47
C GLU A 13 23.28 3.20 -2.78
N VAL A 14 22.08 2.64 -2.91
CA VAL A 14 21.62 2.01 -4.14
C VAL A 14 21.28 3.09 -5.18
N VAL A 15 21.85 2.96 -6.38
CA VAL A 15 21.48 3.81 -7.51
C VAL A 15 20.33 3.15 -8.26
N LEU A 16 19.21 3.85 -8.34
CA LEU A 16 18.01 3.35 -8.99
C LEU A 16 17.83 4.03 -10.34
N LEU A 17 17.62 3.22 -11.36
CA LEU A 17 17.19 3.71 -12.66
C LEU A 17 15.73 4.14 -12.54
N THR A 18 15.45 5.38 -12.91
CA THR A 18 14.11 5.97 -12.79
C THR A 18 13.60 6.42 -14.14
N THR A 19 12.33 6.14 -14.41
CA THR A 19 11.57 6.79 -15.48
C THR A 19 10.89 8.03 -14.92
N ILE A 20 10.87 9.12 -15.68
CA ILE A 20 10.19 10.35 -15.29
C ILE A 20 8.81 10.36 -15.94
N LYS A 21 7.77 10.47 -15.12
CA LYS A 21 6.39 10.67 -15.58
C LYS A 21 6.01 12.13 -15.32
N ASP A 22 5.78 12.86 -16.40
CA ASP A 22 5.21 14.21 -16.33
C ASP A 22 3.73 14.14 -15.95
N ARG A 23 3.34 14.95 -14.97
CA ARG A 23 1.99 15.00 -14.40
C ARG A 23 1.26 16.30 -14.75
N GLY A 24 1.89 17.20 -15.51
CA GLY A 24 1.44 18.58 -15.74
C GLY A 24 1.79 19.49 -14.56
N ASN A 25 1.67 20.82 -14.75
CA ASN A 25 2.00 21.82 -13.72
C ASN A 25 3.43 21.68 -13.14
N ASP A 26 4.39 21.21 -13.94
CA ASP A 26 5.77 20.88 -13.52
C ASP A 26 5.87 19.84 -12.38
N ASP A 27 4.80 19.09 -12.13
CA ASP A 27 4.79 17.92 -11.27
C ASP A 27 5.46 16.74 -11.99
N ARG A 28 6.29 15.99 -11.26
CA ARG A 28 7.02 14.84 -11.81
C ARG A 28 7.00 13.68 -10.83
N ASP A 29 6.80 12.47 -11.36
CA ASP A 29 7.05 11.24 -10.62
C ASP A 29 8.30 10.56 -11.16
N TYR A 30 9.24 10.25 -10.26
CA TYR A 30 10.44 9.48 -10.56
C TYR A 30 10.19 8.04 -10.11
N THR A 31 9.85 7.20 -11.07
CA THR A 31 9.39 5.83 -10.84
C THR A 31 10.51 4.84 -11.09
N THR A 32 10.71 3.88 -10.18
CA THR A 32 11.57 2.70 -10.37
C THR A 32 10.73 1.42 -10.30
N THR A 33 11.32 0.25 -10.53
CA THR A 33 10.67 -1.04 -10.28
C THR A 33 11.21 -1.65 -9.00
N LEU A 34 10.33 -1.86 -8.01
CA LEU A 34 10.64 -2.57 -6.77
C LEU A 34 9.62 -3.69 -6.58
N ASN A 35 10.08 -4.88 -6.19
CA ASN A 35 9.23 -6.04 -5.94
C ASN A 35 8.22 -6.27 -7.07
N GLY A 36 8.71 -6.26 -8.32
CA GLY A 36 7.92 -6.47 -9.54
C GLY A 36 6.88 -5.41 -9.88
N SER A 37 6.87 -4.26 -9.20
CA SER A 37 5.86 -3.21 -9.36
C SER A 37 6.51 -1.85 -9.58
N ALA A 38 5.84 -0.99 -10.34
CA ALA A 38 6.21 0.41 -10.46
C ALA A 38 6.08 1.10 -9.10
N TYR A 39 7.12 1.83 -8.70
CA TYR A 39 7.19 2.49 -7.39
C TYR A 39 7.64 3.93 -7.58
N ASN A 40 6.75 4.87 -7.24
CA ASN A 40 7.03 6.31 -7.29
C ASN A 40 7.89 6.70 -6.09
N MET A 41 9.20 6.61 -6.25
CA MET A 41 10.14 6.80 -5.16
C MET A 41 10.34 8.28 -4.82
N LEU A 42 10.44 9.15 -5.83
CA LEU A 42 10.59 10.58 -5.63
C LEU A 42 9.47 11.28 -6.39
N VAL A 43 8.77 12.19 -5.72
CA VAL A 43 7.75 13.03 -6.34
C VAL A 43 8.15 14.49 -6.20
N LYS A 44 7.98 15.22 -7.30
CA LYS A 44 8.04 16.68 -7.35
C LYS A 44 6.62 17.20 -7.48
N ARG A 45 6.24 18.14 -6.62
CA ARG A 45 4.95 18.84 -6.69
C ARG A 45 5.15 20.35 -6.65
N GLN A 46 4.38 21.07 -7.45
CA GLN A 46 4.21 22.51 -7.31
C GLN A 46 3.12 22.82 -6.29
N GLY A 47 3.42 23.69 -5.35
CA GLY A 47 2.46 24.20 -4.38
C GLY A 47 2.52 25.72 -4.27
N TRP A 48 1.60 26.30 -3.51
CA TRP A 48 1.55 27.74 -3.23
C TRP A 48 2.85 28.31 -2.62
N GLY A 49 3.67 27.46 -1.99
CA GLY A 49 4.97 27.82 -1.40
C GLY A 49 6.19 27.46 -2.25
N GLY A 50 6.02 27.12 -3.53
CA GLY A 50 7.10 26.68 -4.42
C GLY A 50 7.14 25.16 -4.63
N GLU A 51 8.26 24.68 -5.17
CA GLU A 51 8.44 23.25 -5.43
C GLU A 51 8.72 22.47 -4.15
N ARG A 52 8.09 21.30 -4.05
CA ARG A 52 8.28 20.34 -2.94
C ARG A 52 8.71 19.00 -3.51
N PHE A 53 9.69 18.41 -2.86
CA PHE A 53 10.18 17.08 -3.17
C PHE A 53 9.87 16.17 -2.00
N GLN A 54 9.27 15.01 -2.29
CA GLN A 54 9.01 14.00 -1.28
C GLN A 54 9.56 12.66 -1.73
N LEU A 55 10.36 12.04 -0.87
CA LEU A 55 10.91 10.71 -1.05
C LEU A 55 10.01 9.71 -0.32
N TYR A 56 9.52 8.71 -1.04
CA TYR A 56 8.87 7.55 -0.47
C TYR A 56 9.83 6.36 -0.54
N LEU A 57 10.06 5.72 0.59
CA LEU A 57 10.76 4.44 0.66
C LEU A 57 9.78 3.37 1.14
N PRO A 58 9.93 2.10 0.72
CA PRO A 58 9.11 1.03 1.25
C PRO A 58 9.15 1.01 2.79
N ASN A 59 7.98 0.87 3.42
CA ASN A 59 7.84 0.78 4.88
C ASN A 59 8.32 2.04 5.64
N THR A 60 8.20 3.22 5.04
CA THR A 60 8.43 4.51 5.72
C THR A 60 7.26 5.47 5.45
N ASP A 61 7.10 6.48 6.32
CA ASP A 61 6.10 7.55 6.15
C ASP A 61 6.46 8.55 5.04
N GLY A 62 7.65 8.39 4.44
CA GLY A 62 8.24 9.30 3.49
C GLY A 62 9.02 10.45 4.14
N PHE A 63 9.79 11.15 3.32
CA PHE A 63 10.70 12.21 3.75
C PHE A 63 10.52 13.44 2.86
N GLU A 64 10.29 14.61 3.46
CA GLU A 64 10.36 15.88 2.74
C GLU A 64 11.82 16.22 2.45
N LEU A 65 12.12 16.61 1.22
CA LEU A 65 13.47 16.94 0.77
C LEU A 65 13.60 18.43 0.49
N GLY A 66 14.71 19.00 0.92
CA GLY A 66 15.15 20.34 0.52
C GLY A 66 16.18 20.29 -0.59
N PHE A 67 16.20 21.32 -1.44
CA PHE A 67 17.25 21.51 -2.44
C PHE A 67 18.53 22.07 -1.79
N ASP A 68 19.68 21.48 -2.12
CA ASP A 68 21.01 21.94 -1.69
C ASP A 68 21.85 22.28 -2.92
N GLU A 69 22.06 23.58 -3.17
CA GLU A 69 22.78 24.07 -4.34
C GLU A 69 24.27 23.65 -4.33
N ALA A 70 24.91 23.67 -3.16
CA ALA A 70 26.33 23.34 -3.03
C ALA A 70 26.56 21.86 -3.34
N LYS A 71 25.79 20.97 -2.71
CA LYS A 71 25.86 19.52 -2.98
C LYS A 71 25.47 19.18 -4.42
N SER A 72 24.54 19.94 -5.01
CA SER A 72 24.16 19.75 -6.41
C SER A 72 25.31 20.00 -7.38
N LYS A 73 26.20 20.97 -7.09
CA LYS A 73 27.40 21.24 -7.89
C LYS A 73 28.47 20.15 -7.76
N GLU A 74 28.47 19.43 -6.64
CA GLU A 74 29.37 18.29 -6.40
C GLU A 74 28.89 16.98 -7.02
N ALA A 75 27.61 16.91 -7.41
CA ALA A 75 27.03 15.73 -8.02
C ALA A 75 27.74 15.39 -9.34
N LYS A 76 28.21 14.14 -9.45
CA LYS A 76 28.90 13.62 -10.64
C LYS A 76 28.04 12.56 -11.31
N PRO A 77 27.24 12.91 -12.35
CA PRO A 77 26.37 11.94 -13.03
C PRO A 77 27.11 10.70 -13.55
N ALA A 78 28.36 10.86 -14.01
CA ALA A 78 29.20 9.75 -14.45
C ALA A 78 29.49 8.74 -13.34
N ASN A 79 29.67 9.20 -12.09
CA ASN A 79 29.90 8.31 -10.95
C ASN A 79 28.63 7.51 -10.61
N LEU A 80 27.46 8.15 -10.69
CA LEU A 80 26.18 7.46 -10.49
C LEU A 80 25.97 6.38 -11.55
N LEU A 81 26.29 6.67 -12.82
CA LEU A 81 26.19 5.69 -13.90
C LEU A 81 27.13 4.49 -13.66
N ALA A 82 28.39 4.74 -13.34
CA ALA A 82 29.37 3.69 -13.08
C ALA A 82 28.95 2.81 -11.89
N LEU A 83 28.43 3.42 -10.82
CA LEU A 83 27.92 2.70 -9.65
C LEU A 83 26.68 1.87 -10.01
N TYR A 84 25.74 2.42 -10.78
CA TYR A 84 24.58 1.68 -11.27
C TYR A 84 25.00 0.45 -12.09
N GLU A 85 25.94 0.61 -13.02
CA GLU A 85 26.44 -0.51 -13.84
C GLU A 85 27.13 -1.58 -13.00
N GLN A 86 27.91 -1.17 -11.99
CA GLN A 86 28.53 -2.10 -11.04
C GLN A 86 27.46 -2.86 -10.23
N GLN A 87 26.46 -2.16 -9.70
CA GLN A 87 25.36 -2.76 -8.93
C GLN A 87 24.53 -3.72 -9.80
N LYS A 88 24.31 -3.36 -11.08
CA LYS A 88 23.65 -4.21 -12.07
C LYS A 88 24.45 -5.49 -12.32
N LYS A 89 25.78 -5.41 -12.52
CA LYS A 89 26.65 -6.61 -12.66
C LYS A 89 26.64 -7.50 -11.42
N LYS A 90 26.42 -6.93 -10.23
CA LYS A 90 26.26 -7.66 -8.96
C LYS A 90 24.85 -8.24 -8.76
N GLY A 91 23.92 -8.05 -9.70
CA GLY A 91 22.55 -8.55 -9.61
C GLY A 91 21.66 -7.79 -8.61
N ILE A 92 22.09 -6.63 -8.11
CA ILE A 92 21.31 -5.85 -7.13
C ILE A 92 20.00 -5.35 -7.75
N GLN A 93 20.06 -4.86 -8.99
CA GLN A 93 18.88 -4.36 -9.71
C GLN A 93 17.88 -5.49 -9.99
N ASP A 94 18.36 -6.68 -10.35
CA ASP A 94 17.52 -7.86 -10.58
C ASP A 94 16.88 -8.35 -9.28
N LYS A 95 17.63 -8.32 -8.17
CA LYS A 95 17.11 -8.67 -6.84
C LYS A 95 16.01 -7.70 -6.39
N LEU A 96 16.22 -6.40 -6.56
CA LEU A 96 15.26 -5.37 -6.14
C LEU A 96 13.99 -5.36 -6.99
N SER A 97 14.12 -5.63 -8.29
CA SER A 97 12.98 -5.65 -9.22
C SER A 97 12.19 -6.95 -9.21
N ARG A 98 12.75 -8.05 -8.69
CA ARG A 98 12.08 -9.36 -8.64
C ARG A 98 10.88 -9.33 -7.69
N PHE A 99 9.73 -9.79 -8.17
CA PHE A 99 8.57 -10.00 -7.31
C PHE A 99 8.80 -11.18 -6.37
N ASP A 100 8.53 -10.96 -5.10
CA ASP A 100 8.50 -11.98 -4.07
C ASP A 100 7.06 -12.12 -3.57
N ARG A 101 6.39 -13.16 -4.06
CA ARG A 101 5.00 -13.46 -3.75
C ARG A 101 4.81 -13.75 -2.26
N GLU A 102 5.71 -14.55 -1.69
CA GLU A 102 5.62 -14.97 -0.29
C GLU A 102 5.76 -13.78 0.64
N LYS A 103 6.76 -12.94 0.38
CA LYS A 103 6.94 -11.69 1.12
C LYS A 103 5.73 -10.77 0.98
N ARG A 104 5.18 -10.59 -0.24
CA ARG A 104 3.99 -9.75 -0.46
C ARG A 104 2.77 -10.25 0.33
N VAL A 105 2.53 -11.56 0.32
CA VAL A 105 1.43 -12.17 1.09
C VAL A 105 1.66 -12.01 2.59
N ALA A 106 2.88 -12.17 3.08
CA ALA A 106 3.22 -11.94 4.48
C ALA A 106 2.97 -10.47 4.89
N ASP A 107 3.47 -9.51 4.11
CA ASP A 107 3.26 -8.07 4.35
C ASP A 107 1.76 -7.72 4.39
N PHE A 108 0.98 -8.24 3.44
CA PHE A 108 -0.48 -8.02 3.42
C PHE A 108 -1.22 -8.71 4.56
N THR A 109 -0.78 -9.90 4.95
CA THR A 109 -1.36 -10.61 6.11
C THR A 109 -1.11 -9.82 7.39
N GLN A 110 0.10 -9.30 7.60
CA GLN A 110 0.43 -8.48 8.76
C GLN A 110 -0.40 -7.18 8.81
N GLN A 111 -0.57 -6.50 7.67
CA GLN A 111 -1.42 -5.30 7.60
C GLN A 111 -2.88 -5.62 7.93
N LEU A 112 -3.44 -6.72 7.41
CA LEU A 112 -4.79 -7.15 7.75
C LEU A 112 -4.93 -7.48 9.23
N GLN A 113 -3.96 -8.19 9.82
CA GLN A 113 -3.96 -8.48 11.26
C GLN A 113 -3.96 -7.21 12.11
N GLN A 114 -3.23 -6.18 11.71
CA GLN A 114 -3.25 -4.89 12.41
C GLN A 114 -4.63 -4.23 12.31
N ILE A 115 -5.22 -4.17 11.11
CA ILE A 115 -6.56 -3.61 10.88
C ILE A 115 -7.61 -4.36 11.71
N ASP A 116 -7.55 -5.69 11.72
CA ASP A 116 -8.42 -6.57 12.49
C ASP A 116 -8.26 -6.33 14.00
N GLN A 117 -7.04 -6.14 14.48
CA GLN A 117 -6.76 -5.87 15.88
C GLN A 117 -7.34 -4.52 16.32
N GLU A 118 -7.16 -3.46 15.52
CA GLU A 118 -7.73 -2.14 15.77
C GLU A 118 -9.28 -2.23 15.80
N ALA A 119 -9.89 -2.89 14.81
CA ALA A 119 -11.33 -3.06 14.76
C ALA A 119 -11.89 -3.89 15.93
N SER A 120 -11.18 -4.94 16.32
CA SER A 120 -11.54 -5.78 17.47
C SER A 120 -11.55 -4.97 18.77
N GLN A 121 -10.61 -4.04 18.95
CA GLN A 121 -10.57 -3.16 20.11
C GLN A 121 -11.78 -2.23 20.14
N SER A 122 -12.11 -1.60 19.01
CA SER A 122 -13.29 -0.71 18.91
C SER A 122 -14.60 -1.45 19.21
N CYS A 123 -14.74 -2.68 18.72
CA CYS A 123 -15.93 -3.51 18.91
C CYS A 123 -15.99 -4.29 20.23
N GLY A 124 -14.86 -4.50 20.91
CA GLY A 124 -14.79 -5.31 22.13
C GLY A 124 -14.97 -6.82 21.88
N THR A 125 -14.86 -7.27 20.63
CA THR A 125 -14.98 -8.68 20.22
C THR A 125 -13.95 -8.98 19.14
N PRO A 126 -13.38 -10.20 19.07
CA PRO A 126 -12.41 -10.54 18.03
C PRO A 126 -13.05 -10.52 16.64
N LEU A 127 -12.51 -9.70 15.76
CA LEU A 127 -12.81 -9.62 14.34
C LEU A 127 -11.60 -10.11 13.54
N THR A 128 -11.86 -10.81 12.44
CA THR A 128 -10.82 -11.39 11.59
C THR A 128 -11.20 -11.28 10.12
N THR A 129 -10.24 -10.92 9.29
CA THR A 129 -10.37 -10.86 7.85
C THR A 129 -9.58 -12.00 7.21
N ALA A 130 -10.27 -12.85 6.45
CA ALA A 130 -9.68 -13.98 5.73
C ALA A 130 -9.64 -13.68 4.22
N VAL A 131 -8.50 -13.96 3.59
CA VAL A 131 -8.30 -13.84 2.14
C VAL A 131 -7.77 -15.16 1.60
N ASP A 132 -8.36 -15.68 0.52
CA ASP A 132 -7.75 -16.79 -0.21
C ASP A 132 -6.62 -16.27 -1.09
N TRP A 133 -5.41 -16.21 -0.53
CA TRP A 133 -4.23 -15.76 -1.23
C TRP A 133 -3.91 -16.60 -2.47
N LYS A 134 -4.34 -17.88 -2.53
CA LYS A 134 -4.07 -18.75 -3.69
C LYS A 134 -4.94 -18.37 -4.89
N ALA A 135 -6.11 -17.78 -4.67
CA ALA A 135 -6.99 -17.30 -5.72
C ALA A 135 -6.52 -15.98 -6.36
N LEU A 136 -5.52 -15.30 -5.76
CA LEU A 136 -4.95 -14.06 -6.31
C LEU A 136 -3.68 -14.37 -7.12
N ASP A 137 -3.66 -13.99 -8.39
CA ASP A 137 -2.45 -14.06 -9.19
C ASP A 137 -1.42 -12.98 -8.78
N ASP A 138 -0.19 -13.12 -9.28
CA ASP A 138 0.91 -12.21 -8.98
C ASP A 138 0.63 -10.78 -9.48
N ASP A 139 -0.14 -10.61 -10.54
CA ASP A 139 -0.46 -9.30 -11.09
C ASP A 139 -1.40 -8.52 -10.17
N LYS A 140 -2.44 -9.17 -9.64
CA LYS A 140 -3.30 -8.62 -8.58
C LYS A 140 -2.48 -8.29 -7.33
N LEU A 141 -1.61 -9.21 -6.89
CA LEU A 141 -0.79 -8.98 -5.70
C LEU A 141 0.20 -7.82 -5.86
N LYS A 142 0.69 -7.56 -7.07
CA LYS A 142 1.57 -6.43 -7.39
C LYS A 142 0.82 -5.09 -7.36
N ARG A 143 -0.35 -5.05 -7.99
CA ARG A 143 -1.07 -3.80 -8.28
C ARG A 143 -2.04 -3.38 -7.19
N LEU A 144 -2.66 -4.32 -6.49
CA LEU A 144 -3.73 -4.05 -5.53
C LEU A 144 -3.19 -3.94 -4.12
N GLY A 145 -3.64 -2.91 -3.39
CA GLY A 145 -3.55 -2.87 -1.93
C GLY A 145 -4.61 -3.76 -1.32
N VAL A 146 -4.43 -5.09 -1.38
CA VAL A 146 -5.42 -6.07 -0.89
C VAL A 146 -5.91 -5.76 0.55
N PRO A 147 -5.03 -5.39 1.50
CA PRO A 147 -5.48 -5.01 2.86
C PRO A 147 -6.41 -3.80 2.90
N SER A 148 -6.25 -2.84 1.98
CA SER A 148 -7.13 -1.68 1.91
C SER A 148 -8.55 -2.08 1.53
N PHE A 149 -8.70 -2.95 0.54
CA PHE A 149 -10.02 -3.44 0.10
C PHE A 149 -10.64 -4.41 1.12
N CYS A 150 -9.90 -5.46 1.49
CA CYS A 150 -10.44 -6.52 2.34
C CYS A 150 -10.66 -6.07 3.78
N GLY A 151 -9.81 -5.17 4.30
CA GLY A 151 -9.97 -4.61 5.64
C GLY A 151 -11.07 -3.56 5.75
N GLU A 152 -11.68 -3.13 4.64
CA GLU A 152 -12.69 -2.07 4.67
C GLU A 152 -13.93 -2.48 5.49
N VAL A 153 -14.33 -3.74 5.42
CA VAL A 153 -15.51 -4.24 6.16
C VAL A 153 -15.33 -4.08 7.67
N VAL A 154 -14.20 -4.55 8.21
CA VAL A 154 -13.93 -4.46 9.64
C VAL A 154 -13.68 -3.02 10.09
N ARG A 155 -13.14 -2.13 9.23
CA ARG A 155 -13.06 -0.69 9.53
C ARG A 155 -14.44 -0.04 9.67
N GLN A 156 -15.37 -0.37 8.77
CA GLN A 156 -16.74 0.14 8.88
C GLN A 156 -17.43 -0.42 10.13
N MET A 157 -17.20 -1.68 10.48
CA MET A 157 -17.67 -2.24 11.75
C MET A 157 -17.10 -1.49 12.96
N ALA A 158 -15.80 -1.20 12.97
CA ALA A 158 -15.14 -0.46 14.04
C ALA A 158 -15.79 0.93 14.25
N SER A 159 -16.01 1.68 13.16
CA SER A 159 -16.66 2.99 13.21
C SER A 159 -18.10 2.93 13.76
N LEU A 160 -18.86 1.90 13.40
CA LEU A 160 -20.21 1.69 13.94
C LEU A 160 -20.17 1.28 15.41
N CYS A 161 -19.23 0.42 15.81
CA CYS A 161 -19.03 0.04 17.20
C CYS A 161 -18.69 1.25 18.08
N GLU A 162 -17.84 2.17 17.61
CA GLU A 162 -17.52 3.40 18.34
C GLU A 162 -18.73 4.30 18.60
N SER A 163 -19.73 4.24 17.72
CA SER A 163 -20.90 5.13 17.76
C SER A 163 -22.21 4.48 18.24
N SER A 164 -22.30 3.15 18.34
CA SER A 164 -23.50 2.42 18.75
C SER A 164 -23.19 1.20 19.62
N THR A 165 -23.75 1.19 20.83
CA THR A 165 -23.73 0.03 21.73
C THR A 165 -24.54 -1.14 21.18
N GLU A 166 -25.62 -0.87 20.45
CA GLU A 166 -26.42 -1.90 19.79
C GLU A 166 -25.59 -2.63 18.74
N PHE A 167 -24.83 -1.89 17.92
CA PHE A 167 -23.97 -2.50 16.91
C PHE A 167 -22.82 -3.31 17.53
N LYS A 168 -22.25 -2.87 18.67
CA LYS A 168 -21.25 -3.69 19.40
C LYS A 168 -21.79 -5.07 19.76
N ALA A 169 -23.04 -5.17 20.22
CA ALA A 169 -23.67 -6.45 20.51
C ALA A 169 -23.89 -7.29 19.25
N GLN A 170 -24.25 -6.66 18.12
CA GLN A 170 -24.41 -7.35 16.83
C GLN A 170 -23.08 -7.86 16.28
N ALA A 171 -21.98 -7.13 16.49
CA ALA A 171 -20.65 -7.50 15.99
C ALA A 171 -20.16 -8.85 16.54
N GLU A 172 -20.67 -9.31 17.68
CA GLU A 172 -20.38 -10.64 18.23
C GLU A 172 -20.81 -11.78 17.28
N GLN A 173 -21.75 -11.53 16.36
CA GLN A 173 -22.20 -12.50 15.36
C GLN A 173 -21.42 -12.40 14.04
N LEU A 174 -20.54 -11.40 13.90
CA LEU A 174 -19.87 -11.01 12.64
C LEU A 174 -18.34 -11.16 12.71
N LYS A 175 -17.86 -12.16 13.45
CA LYS A 175 -16.43 -12.30 13.81
C LYS A 175 -15.48 -12.52 12.63
N THR A 176 -15.98 -13.04 11.51
CA THR A 176 -15.15 -13.36 10.34
C THR A 176 -15.65 -12.64 9.10
N VAL A 177 -14.75 -12.00 8.37
CA VAL A 177 -14.98 -11.47 7.04
C VAL A 177 -14.18 -12.29 6.04
N GLN A 178 -14.84 -13.08 5.20
CA GLN A 178 -14.20 -13.75 4.07
C GLN A 178 -14.20 -12.80 2.88
N CYS A 179 -13.02 -12.33 2.48
CA CYS A 179 -12.84 -11.43 1.35
C CYS A 179 -12.43 -12.19 0.08
N SER A 180 -13.02 -11.82 -1.06
CA SER A 180 -12.64 -12.27 -2.40
C SER A 180 -12.71 -11.14 -3.42
N PHE A 181 -12.06 -11.33 -4.58
CA PHE A 181 -12.11 -10.38 -5.71
C PHE A 181 -12.85 -11.00 -6.89
N ASP A 182 -13.91 -10.35 -7.36
CA ASP A 182 -14.70 -10.77 -8.53
C ASP A 182 -15.25 -9.53 -9.26
N ALA A 183 -16.05 -9.72 -10.32
CA ALA A 183 -16.55 -8.65 -11.18
C ALA A 183 -17.53 -7.70 -10.46
N GLU A 184 -18.23 -8.16 -9.43
CA GLU A 184 -19.30 -7.41 -8.76
C GLU A 184 -19.05 -7.26 -7.25
N LEU A 185 -19.25 -6.04 -6.75
CA LEU A 185 -19.24 -5.75 -5.32
C LEU A 185 -20.45 -6.42 -4.65
N LYS A 186 -20.22 -7.30 -3.68
CA LYS A 186 -21.27 -8.01 -2.92
C LYS A 186 -20.88 -8.12 -1.45
N LEU A 187 -21.87 -7.97 -0.58
CA LEU A 187 -21.73 -8.27 0.85
C LEU A 187 -22.97 -9.05 1.28
N ARG A 188 -22.74 -10.17 1.98
CA ARG A 188 -23.81 -11.04 2.47
C ARG A 188 -23.37 -11.74 3.75
N GLU A 189 -24.34 -12.27 4.46
CA GLU A 189 -24.11 -13.14 5.60
C GLU A 189 -23.78 -14.55 5.14
N GLY A 190 -22.94 -15.23 5.91
CA GLY A 190 -22.74 -16.67 5.84
C GLY A 190 -22.71 -17.27 7.24
N ASP A 191 -22.54 -18.59 7.31
CA ASP A 191 -22.65 -19.34 8.57
C ASP A 191 -21.63 -18.89 9.65
N ALA A 192 -20.48 -18.35 9.24
CA ALA A 192 -19.38 -17.95 10.12
C ALA A 192 -19.11 -16.43 10.17
N GLY A 193 -19.97 -15.60 9.57
CA GLY A 193 -19.82 -14.14 9.54
C GLY A 193 -20.25 -13.51 8.21
N LEU A 194 -19.38 -12.69 7.61
CA LEU A 194 -19.63 -11.96 6.37
C LEU A 194 -18.83 -12.52 5.20
N LEU A 195 -19.46 -12.59 4.04
CA LEU A 195 -18.83 -12.90 2.78
C LEU A 195 -18.80 -11.62 1.94
N PHE A 196 -17.60 -11.08 1.73
CA PHE A 196 -17.37 -9.84 1.01
C PHE A 196 -16.65 -10.12 -0.31
N THR A 197 -17.24 -9.66 -1.41
CA THR A 197 -16.63 -9.71 -2.73
C THR A 197 -16.42 -8.28 -3.20
N THR A 198 -15.19 -7.94 -3.58
CA THR A 198 -14.78 -6.60 -4.02
C THR A 198 -14.22 -6.61 -5.44
N HIS A 199 -14.12 -5.42 -6.03
CA HIS A 199 -13.52 -5.17 -7.32
C HIS A 199 -12.76 -3.84 -7.32
N GLU A 200 -11.63 -3.77 -8.03
CA GLU A 200 -10.74 -2.59 -8.04
C GLU A 200 -11.42 -1.32 -8.60
N LYS A 201 -12.47 -1.48 -9.41
CA LYS A 201 -13.22 -0.38 -10.02
C LYS A 201 -14.56 -0.10 -9.36
N ALA A 202 -14.92 -0.83 -8.30
CA ALA A 202 -16.18 -0.60 -7.61
C ALA A 202 -16.09 0.72 -6.81
N PRO A 203 -16.95 1.73 -7.11
CA PRO A 203 -16.95 3.00 -6.38
C PRO A 203 -17.62 2.83 -5.00
N ASN A 204 -17.31 3.76 -4.08
CA ASN A 204 -18.03 3.96 -2.81
C ASN A 204 -18.23 2.68 -1.98
N GLN A 205 -17.22 1.81 -1.93
CA GLN A 205 -17.32 0.53 -1.24
C GLN A 205 -17.60 0.69 0.26
N GLY A 206 -16.98 1.68 0.91
CA GLY A 206 -17.23 1.99 2.31
C GLY A 206 -18.70 2.33 2.58
N ASP A 207 -19.33 3.17 1.75
CA ASP A 207 -20.75 3.53 1.89
C ASP A 207 -21.66 2.32 1.68
N PHE A 208 -21.37 1.49 0.67
CA PHE A 208 -22.10 0.25 0.41
C PHE A 208 -22.05 -0.69 1.63
N ILE A 209 -20.86 -0.91 2.19
CA ILE A 209 -20.65 -1.74 3.37
C ILE A 209 -21.39 -1.14 4.58
N ASN A 210 -21.23 0.15 4.83
CA ASN A 210 -21.84 0.83 5.97
C ASN A 210 -23.37 0.74 5.92
N ALA A 211 -23.96 0.98 4.74
CA ALA A 211 -25.39 0.84 4.52
C ALA A 211 -25.88 -0.59 4.77
N PHE A 212 -25.14 -1.61 4.33
CA PHE A 212 -25.49 -3.00 4.61
C PHE A 212 -25.48 -3.28 6.13
N LEU A 213 -24.40 -2.90 6.82
CA LEU A 213 -24.22 -3.18 8.25
C LEU A 213 -25.29 -2.52 9.13
N ARG A 214 -25.76 -1.32 8.77
CA ARG A 214 -26.81 -0.60 9.53
C ARG A 214 -28.22 -1.15 9.33
N ASN A 215 -28.50 -1.80 8.21
CA ASN A 215 -29.83 -2.27 7.83
C ASN A 215 -30.01 -3.78 8.02
N ARG A 216 -29.15 -4.38 8.84
CA ARG A 216 -29.14 -5.82 9.15
C ARG A 216 -30.11 -6.15 10.28
#